data_AF-B4X3T6-F1
#
_entry.id   AF-B4X3T6-F1
#
_cell.length_a   1.000
_cell.length_b   1.000
_cell.length_c   1.000
_cell.angle_alpha   90.00
_cell.angle_beta   90.00
_cell.angle_gamma   90.00
#
_symmetry.space_group_name_H-M   'P 1'
#
loop_
_entity.id
_entity.type
_entity.pdbx_description
1 polymer ?
#
loop_
_entity_poly.entity_id
_entity_poly.type
_entity_poly.pdbx_seq_one_letter_code
_entity_poly.pdbx_strand_id
1 'polypeptide(L)'
;MVIQEKVGAVGDNEISRFYLCNDWSFCYWKARADLTACLAILAKQGIYTKGVYVDGDSLDEIQGGETLLSWCGEGAWKVKGEWWDAEDMVYLPDLYLQGLNHRDGYSYASALSRWLDLCDKGFMSTKPYPEPYRDVFKERLEKLRAE
;
A
#
# COMPACT_ATOMS: atom_id res chain seq x y z
N MET A 1 -6.77 7.35 -2.42
CA MET A 1 -5.41 7.39 -1.81
C MET A 1 -5.03 8.83 -1.53
N VAL A 2 -4.37 9.11 -0.41
CA VAL A 2 -3.85 10.45 -0.07
C VAL A 2 -2.35 10.33 0.16
N ILE A 3 -1.55 11.17 -0.50
CA ILE A 3 -0.11 11.26 -0.26
C ILE A 3 0.17 12.57 0.49
N GLN A 4 0.93 12.47 1.57
CA GLN A 4 1.42 13.63 2.32
C GLN A 4 2.91 13.80 2.06
N GLU A 5 3.32 15.02 1.71
CA GLU A 5 4.71 15.42 1.53
C GLU A 5 5.03 16.60 2.44
N LYS A 6 6.14 16.50 3.19
CA LYS A 6 6.68 17.64 3.95
C LYS A 6 7.33 18.63 2.97
N VAL A 7 6.80 19.86 2.92
CA VAL A 7 7.29 20.90 1.98
C VAL A 7 7.97 22.08 2.68
N GLY A 8 7.91 22.15 4.01
CA GLY A 8 8.59 23.21 4.77
C GLY A 8 8.22 23.22 6.25
N ALA A 9 8.56 24.31 6.93
CA ALA A 9 8.17 24.57 8.31
C ALA A 9 8.04 26.08 8.57
N VAL A 10 7.16 26.47 9.49
CA VAL A 10 7.08 27.84 10.05
C VAL A 10 7.22 27.75 11.56
N GLY A 11 8.36 28.22 12.08
CA GLY A 11 8.74 27.96 13.48
C GLY A 11 8.85 26.45 13.71
N ASP A 12 8.15 25.96 14.73
CA ASP A 12 8.11 24.53 15.08
C ASP A 12 7.00 23.74 14.36
N ASN A 13 6.23 24.40 13.48
CA ASN A 13 5.11 23.76 12.79
C ASN A 13 5.51 23.29 11.39
N GLU A 14 5.24 22.03 11.08
CA GLU A 14 5.49 21.46 9.76
C GLU A 14 4.44 21.89 8.74
N ILE A 15 4.88 22.34 7.55
CA ILE A 15 4.00 22.57 6.40
C ILE A 15 3.99 21.30 5.55
N SER A 16 2.80 20.73 5.39
CA SER A 16 2.56 19.55 4.56
C SER A 16 1.71 19.89 3.34
N ARG A 17 2.04 19.28 2.21
CA ARG A 17 1.21 19.27 1.01
C ARG A 17 0.52 17.91 0.90
N PHE A 18 -0.78 17.94 0.62
CA PHE A 18 -1.60 16.75 0.39
C PHE A 18 -1.92 16.60 -1.08
N TYR A 19 -1.74 15.38 -1.60
CA TYR A 19 -2.15 14.99 -2.94
C TYR A 19 -3.33 14.02 -2.82
N LEU A 20 -4.50 14.45 -3.26
CA LEU A 20 -5.69 13.59 -3.37
C LEU A 20 -5.61 12.85 -4.69
N CYS A 21 -5.37 11.54 -4.65
CA CYS A 21 -5.35 10.71 -5.85
C CYS A 21 -6.79 10.22 -6.13
N ASN A 22 -7.51 10.97 -6.97
CA ASN A 22 -8.90 10.75 -7.42
C ASN A 22 -9.23 9.27 -7.64
N ASP A 23 -9.86 8.63 -6.65
CA ASP A 23 -10.38 7.25 -6.71
C ASP A 23 -9.41 6.21 -7.26
N TRP A 24 -8.11 6.38 -7.05
CA TRP A 24 -7.15 5.32 -7.29
C TRP A 24 -7.42 4.20 -6.29
N SER A 25 -8.27 3.25 -6.70
CA SER A 25 -8.55 2.02 -5.96
C SER A 25 -7.57 0.94 -6.43
N PHE A 26 -6.75 0.46 -5.50
CA PHE A 26 -5.80 -0.63 -5.75
C PHE A 26 -6.44 -2.00 -5.50
N CYS A 27 -7.78 -2.07 -5.57
CA CYS A 27 -8.56 -3.29 -5.36
C CYS A 27 -8.49 -4.25 -6.55
N TYR A 28 -7.93 -3.79 -7.68
CA TYR A 28 -7.66 -4.62 -8.85
C TYR A 28 -6.25 -5.24 -8.80
N TRP A 29 -6.16 -6.53 -9.05
CA TRP A 29 -4.93 -7.32 -8.89
C TRP A 29 -3.71 -6.77 -9.65
N LYS A 30 -3.89 -6.16 -10.83
CA LYS A 30 -2.77 -5.53 -11.57
C LYS A 30 -2.21 -4.34 -10.80
N ALA A 31 -3.09 -3.44 -10.37
CA ALA A 31 -2.72 -2.24 -9.64
C ALA A 31 -2.07 -2.60 -8.30
N ARG A 32 -2.52 -3.66 -7.63
CA ARG A 32 -1.92 -4.17 -6.39
C ARG A 32 -0.47 -4.59 -6.59
N ALA A 33 -0.16 -5.35 -7.64
CA ALA A 33 1.21 -5.76 -7.94
C ALA A 33 2.12 -4.56 -8.28
N ASP A 34 1.60 -3.61 -9.06
CA ASP A 34 2.35 -2.42 -9.47
C ASP A 34 2.62 -1.51 -8.25
N LEU A 35 1.65 -1.36 -7.33
CA LEU A 35 1.84 -0.68 -6.05
C LEU A 35 2.92 -1.36 -5.20
N THR A 36 2.87 -2.69 -5.03
CA THR A 36 3.89 -3.43 -4.27
C THR A 36 5.29 -3.25 -4.85
N ALA A 37 5.42 -3.22 -6.18
CA ALA A 37 6.71 -2.95 -6.82
C ALA A 37 7.22 -1.53 -6.51
N CYS A 38 6.34 -0.52 -6.54
CA CYS A 38 6.71 0.83 -6.11
C CYS A 38 7.16 0.86 -4.64
N LEU A 39 6.48 0.13 -3.75
CA LEU A 39 6.86 0.03 -2.34
C LEU A 39 8.22 -0.65 -2.17
N ALA A 40 8.52 -1.71 -2.92
CA ALA A 40 9.84 -2.35 -2.90
C ALA A 40 10.94 -1.39 -3.38
N ILE A 41 10.69 -0.61 -4.44
CA ILE A 41 11.62 0.41 -4.93
C ILE A 41 11.89 1.49 -3.87
N LEU A 42 10.84 1.94 -3.16
CA LEU A 42 11.00 2.90 -2.06
C LEU A 42 11.82 2.33 -0.91
N ALA A 43 11.48 1.10 -0.48
CA ALA A 43 12.22 0.40 0.57
C ALA A 43 13.69 0.22 0.21
N LYS A 44 14.01 -0.07 -1.07
CA LYS A 44 15.37 -0.13 -1.59
C LYS A 44 16.17 1.18 -1.38
N GLN A 45 15.48 2.33 -1.38
CA GLN A 45 16.06 3.64 -1.12
C GLN A 45 16.05 4.02 0.37
N GLY A 46 15.64 3.12 1.27
CA GLY A 46 15.49 3.42 2.69
C GLY A 46 14.28 4.31 3.00
N ILE A 47 13.30 4.38 2.09
CA ILE A 47 12.05 5.11 2.27
C ILE A 47 10.97 4.12 2.66
N TYR A 48 10.49 4.22 3.90
CA TYR A 48 9.48 3.32 4.47
C TYR A 48 8.10 3.96 4.38
N THR A 49 7.12 3.19 3.91
CA THR A 49 5.76 3.71 3.67
C THR A 49 4.80 3.13 4.69
N LYS A 50 4.03 4.01 5.33
CA LYS A 50 2.94 3.62 6.23
C LYS A 50 1.59 3.79 5.52
N GLY A 51 0.70 2.84 5.75
CA GLY A 51 -0.71 2.95 5.40
C GLY A 51 -1.58 3.12 6.65
N VAL A 52 -2.80 3.58 6.45
CA VAL A 52 -3.83 3.68 7.49
C VAL A 52 -5.12 3.09 6.95
N TYR A 53 -5.71 2.14 7.68
CA TYR A 53 -7.08 1.69 7.46
C TYR A 53 -8.03 2.62 8.19
N VAL A 54 -8.99 3.16 7.44
CA VAL A 54 -9.95 4.15 7.93
C VAL A 54 -11.35 3.62 7.64
N ASP A 55 -12.31 3.90 8.52
CA ASP A 55 -13.70 3.56 8.26
C ASP A 55 -14.27 4.37 7.09
N GLY A 56 -15.28 3.81 6.42
CA GLY A 56 -15.90 4.43 5.26
C GLY A 56 -16.56 5.77 5.60
N ASP A 57 -17.23 5.85 6.76
CA ASP A 57 -17.93 7.05 7.21
C ASP A 57 -16.95 8.24 7.34
N SER A 58 -15.77 8.02 7.94
CA SER A 58 -14.71 9.04 8.04
C SER A 58 -14.19 9.50 6.67
N LEU A 59 -14.13 8.60 5.67
CA LEU A 59 -13.76 8.97 4.31
C LEU A 59 -14.87 9.77 3.62
N ASP A 60 -16.14 9.40 3.83
CA ASP A 60 -17.29 10.07 3.27
C ASP A 60 -17.40 11.51 3.79
N GLU A 61 -17.13 11.75 5.08
CA GLU A 61 -17.05 13.11 5.66
C GLU A 61 -15.97 13.96 4.99
N ILE A 62 -14.77 13.38 4.75
CA ILE A 62 -13.66 14.07 4.08
C ILE A 62 -14.04 14.38 2.62
N GLN A 63 -14.63 13.40 1.92
CA GLN A 63 -15.03 13.54 0.52
C GLN A 63 -16.18 14.55 0.36
N GLY A 64 -17.11 14.58 1.31
CA GLY A 64 -18.23 15.53 1.39
C GLY A 64 -17.80 16.95 1.76
N GLY A 65 -16.55 17.15 2.20
CA GLY A 65 -16.04 18.43 2.67
C GLY A 65 -16.59 18.83 4.04
N GLU A 66 -17.13 17.87 4.79
CA GLU A 66 -17.67 18.07 6.14
C GLU A 66 -16.53 18.17 7.17
N THR A 67 -15.38 17.59 6.85
CA THR A 67 -14.14 17.69 7.64
C THR A 67 -12.92 17.85 6.72
N LEU A 68 -11.82 18.36 7.28
CA LEU A 68 -10.54 18.49 6.57
C LEU A 68 -9.58 17.42 7.05
N LEU A 69 -8.79 16.88 6.12
CA LEU A 69 -7.56 16.16 6.46
C LEU A 69 -6.73 17.08 7.36
N SER A 70 -6.43 16.63 8.58
CA SER A 70 -5.68 17.39 9.59
C SER A 70 -6.46 18.45 10.39
N TRP A 71 -7.80 18.45 10.42
CA TRP A 71 -8.60 19.46 11.14
C TRP A 71 -8.19 19.68 12.62
N CYS A 72 -7.56 18.69 13.27
CA CYS A 72 -7.04 18.82 14.64
C CYS A 72 -5.60 19.38 14.76
N GLY A 73 -5.02 19.96 13.70
CA GLY A 73 -3.71 20.62 13.76
C GLY A 73 -2.49 19.68 13.77
N GLU A 74 -2.69 18.39 13.51
CA GLU A 74 -1.64 17.35 13.65
C GLU A 74 -1.32 16.60 12.33
N GLY A 75 -1.73 17.12 11.18
CA GLY A 75 -1.48 16.51 9.86
C GLY A 75 -2.38 15.31 9.54
N ALA A 76 -2.17 14.66 8.38
CA ALA A 76 -2.89 13.40 8.06
C ALA A 76 -2.42 12.21 8.93
N TRP A 77 -1.44 12.41 9.80
CA TRP A 77 -0.96 11.47 10.81
C TRP A 77 -1.98 11.13 11.91
N LYS A 78 -3.13 11.81 11.95
CA LYS A 78 -4.22 11.51 12.89
C LYS A 78 -5.53 11.13 12.22
N VAL A 79 -5.50 10.63 10.98
CA VAL A 79 -6.69 9.94 10.47
C VAL A 79 -6.95 8.77 11.43
N LYS A 80 -8.11 8.76 12.09
CA LYS A 80 -8.46 7.70 13.04
C LYS A 80 -8.50 6.38 12.27
N GLY A 81 -7.64 5.45 12.67
CA GLY A 81 -7.47 4.24 11.90
C GLY A 81 -6.38 3.34 12.43
N GLU A 82 -6.33 2.14 11.84
CA GLU A 82 -5.28 1.17 12.13
C GLU A 82 -4.10 1.39 11.18
N TRP A 83 -2.96 1.72 11.77
CA TRP A 83 -1.71 1.86 11.05
C TRP A 83 -1.19 0.50 10.61
N TRP A 84 -0.63 0.44 9.41
CA TRP A 84 0.03 -0.76 8.90
C TRP A 84 1.27 -0.40 8.08
N ASP A 85 2.19 -1.35 8.01
CA ASP A 85 3.42 -1.23 7.23
C ASP A 85 3.14 -1.60 5.78
N ALA A 86 3.16 -0.61 4.89
CA ALA A 86 2.78 -0.84 3.49
C ALA A 86 3.75 -1.81 2.80
N GLU A 87 5.02 -1.72 3.16
CA GLU A 87 6.10 -2.61 2.71
C GLU A 87 5.89 -4.08 3.07
N ASP A 88 5.10 -4.41 4.08
CA ASP A 88 4.81 -5.81 4.40
C ASP A 88 4.12 -6.53 3.22
N MET A 89 3.47 -5.81 2.31
CA MET A 89 2.95 -6.37 1.04
C MET A 89 4.05 -6.92 0.12
N VAL A 90 5.29 -6.49 0.30
CA VAL A 90 6.46 -7.01 -0.44
C VAL A 90 6.86 -8.37 0.12
N TYR A 91 6.69 -8.60 1.42
CA TYR A 91 7.20 -9.77 2.13
C TYR A 91 6.14 -10.85 2.41
N LEU A 92 4.88 -10.45 2.61
CA LEU A 92 3.82 -11.32 3.11
C LEU A 92 2.73 -11.50 2.04
N PRO A 93 2.55 -12.71 1.48
CA PRO A 93 1.59 -12.92 0.40
C PRO A 93 0.14 -12.74 0.85
N ASP A 94 -0.22 -13.08 2.09
CA ASP A 94 -1.59 -12.93 2.55
C ASP A 94 -1.97 -11.45 2.74
N LEU A 95 -1.05 -10.62 3.25
CA LEU A 95 -1.25 -9.17 3.33
C LEU A 95 -1.28 -8.53 1.94
N TYR A 96 -0.42 -9.00 1.03
CA TYR A 96 -0.44 -8.60 -0.37
C TYR A 96 -1.82 -8.85 -1.02
N LEU A 97 -2.46 -10.00 -0.72
CA LEU A 97 -3.77 -10.36 -1.25
C LEU A 97 -4.94 -9.69 -0.53
N GLN A 98 -4.74 -9.14 0.67
CA GLN A 98 -5.80 -8.48 1.44
C GLN A 98 -6.45 -7.33 0.65
N GLY A 99 -7.78 -7.31 0.65
CA GLY A 99 -8.58 -6.30 -0.04
C GLY A 99 -8.82 -6.57 -1.53
N LEU A 100 -8.17 -7.60 -2.12
CA LEU A 100 -8.56 -8.09 -3.44
C LEU A 100 -9.87 -8.87 -3.34
N ASN A 101 -10.72 -8.73 -4.37
CA ASN A 101 -11.98 -9.45 -4.42
C ASN A 101 -11.74 -10.97 -4.51
N HIS A 102 -12.10 -11.69 -3.45
CA HIS A 102 -11.90 -13.14 -3.35
C HIS A 102 -12.89 -13.95 -4.22
N ARG A 103 -14.02 -13.35 -4.64
CA ARG A 103 -15.15 -14.09 -5.24
C ARG A 103 -14.86 -14.71 -6.61
N ASP A 104 -13.78 -14.34 -7.28
CA ASP A 104 -13.47 -14.84 -8.62
C ASP A 104 -12.39 -15.93 -8.66
N GLY A 105 -11.62 -16.16 -7.58
CA GLY A 105 -10.44 -17.05 -7.52
C GLY A 105 -9.27 -16.61 -8.42
N TYR A 106 -9.60 -16.07 -9.59
CA TYR A 106 -8.72 -15.53 -10.61
C TYR A 106 -7.89 -14.36 -10.12
N SER A 107 -8.45 -13.45 -9.31
CA SER A 107 -7.75 -12.26 -8.85
C SER A 107 -6.55 -12.60 -7.98
N TYR A 108 -6.64 -13.61 -7.12
CA TYR A 108 -5.53 -14.00 -6.23
C TYR A 108 -4.41 -14.68 -7.01
N ALA A 109 -4.77 -15.66 -7.86
CA ALA A 109 -3.80 -16.33 -8.72
C ALA A 109 -3.08 -15.35 -9.67
N SER A 110 -3.83 -14.39 -10.23
CA SER A 110 -3.29 -13.36 -11.13
C SER A 110 -2.39 -12.38 -10.40
N ALA A 111 -2.77 -11.94 -9.19
CA ALA A 111 -1.96 -11.08 -8.34
C ALA A 111 -0.60 -11.72 -8.04
N LEU A 112 -0.60 -12.94 -7.48
CA LEU A 112 0.62 -13.66 -7.14
C LEU A 112 1.49 -13.95 -8.38
N SER A 113 0.87 -14.33 -9.50
CA SER A 113 1.61 -14.56 -10.75
C SER A 113 2.29 -13.28 -11.25
N ARG A 114 1.63 -12.12 -11.14
CA ARG A 114 2.22 -10.83 -11.51
C ARG A 114 3.30 -10.39 -10.53
N TRP A 115 3.12 -10.63 -9.24
CA TRP A 115 4.16 -10.38 -8.24
C TRP A 115 5.44 -11.17 -8.56
N LEU A 116 5.30 -12.46 -8.89
CA LEU A 116 6.44 -13.32 -9.27
C LEU A 116 7.12 -12.84 -10.55
N ASP A 117 6.36 -12.44 -11.58
CA ASP A 117 6.90 -11.85 -12.82
C ASP A 117 7.69 -10.55 -12.54
N LEU A 118 7.18 -9.67 -11.69
CA LEU A 118 7.87 -8.44 -11.29
C LEU A 118 9.11 -8.74 -10.45
N CYS A 119 9.06 -9.76 -9.59
CA CYS A 119 10.21 -10.24 -8.83
C CYS A 119 11.31 -10.76 -9.76
N ASP A 120 10.96 -11.55 -10.78
CA ASP A 120 11.90 -12.11 -11.77
C ASP A 120 12.55 -10.99 -12.61
N LYS A 121 11.85 -9.87 -12.82
CA LYS A 121 12.38 -8.65 -13.45
C LYS A 121 13.21 -7.77 -12.50
N GLY A 122 13.29 -8.12 -11.22
CA GLY A 122 14.06 -7.38 -10.21
C GLY A 122 13.34 -6.19 -9.58
N PHE A 123 12.05 -5.99 -9.87
CA PHE A 123 11.27 -4.87 -9.30
C PHE A 123 10.91 -5.06 -7.83
N MET A 124 10.95 -6.30 -7.32
CA MET A 124 10.68 -6.60 -5.90
C MET A 124 11.96 -6.60 -5.04
N SER A 125 13.13 -6.30 -5.61
CA SER A 125 14.38 -6.27 -4.84
C SER A 125 14.45 -5.03 -3.94
N THR A 126 14.74 -5.25 -2.67
CA THR A 126 14.87 -4.27 -1.59
C THR A 126 16.32 -4.12 -1.09
N LYS A 127 17.30 -4.81 -1.69
CA LYS A 127 18.74 -4.66 -1.36
C LYS A 127 19.19 -3.20 -1.24
N PRO A 128 19.91 -2.83 -0.16
CA PRO A 128 20.65 -3.71 0.76
C PRO A 128 19.83 -4.27 1.94
N TYR A 129 18.53 -3.99 2.01
CA TYR A 129 17.64 -4.48 3.07
C TYR A 129 17.26 -5.96 2.86
N PRO A 130 16.63 -6.63 3.84
CA PRO A 130 16.16 -8.00 3.68
C PRO A 130 15.30 -8.14 2.42
N GLU A 131 15.62 -9.12 1.58
CA GLU A 131 14.90 -9.37 0.33
C GLU A 131 13.61 -10.15 0.59
N PRO A 132 12.57 -9.96 -0.23
CA PRO A 132 11.36 -10.76 -0.13
C PRO A 132 11.61 -12.23 -0.47
N TYR A 133 10.94 -13.12 0.27
CA TYR A 133 11.03 -14.56 0.06
C TYR A 133 10.14 -14.99 -1.11
N ARG A 134 10.71 -14.96 -2.32
CA ARG A 134 10.02 -15.37 -3.55
C ARG A 134 9.35 -16.74 -3.45
N ASP A 135 10.00 -17.70 -2.79
CA ASP A 135 9.49 -19.06 -2.64
C ASP A 135 8.19 -19.12 -1.81
N VAL A 136 8.00 -18.20 -0.86
CA VAL A 136 6.76 -18.12 -0.05
C VAL A 136 5.58 -17.67 -0.92
N PHE A 137 5.79 -16.71 -1.83
CA PHE A 137 4.76 -16.30 -2.80
C PHE A 137 4.44 -17.42 -3.79
N LYS A 138 5.46 -18.17 -4.21
CA LYS A 138 5.28 -19.33 -5.10
C LYS A 138 4.47 -20.44 -4.42
N GLU A 139 4.83 -20.81 -3.19
CA GLU A 139 4.10 -21.81 -2.42
C GLU A 139 2.63 -21.40 -2.22
N ARG A 140 2.37 -20.12 -1.92
CA ARG A 140 1.00 -19.62 -1.77
C ARG A 140 0.19 -19.75 -3.06
N LEU A 141 0.79 -19.47 -4.21
CA LEU A 141 0.15 -19.63 -5.52
C LEU A 141 -0.16 -21.10 -5.84
N GLU A 142 0.74 -22.02 -5.48
CA GLU A 142 0.53 -23.45 -5.66
C GLU A 142 -0.63 -23.96 -4.78
N LYS A 143 -0.70 -23.52 -3.52
CA LYS A 143 -1.83 -23.84 -2.62
C LYS A 143 -3.17 -23.36 -3.20
N LEU A 144 -3.23 -22.12 -3.66
CA LEU A 144 -4.45 -21.55 -4.28
C LEU A 144 -4.91 -22.27 -5.55
N ARG A 145 -4.02 -22.95 -6.26
CA ARG A 145 -4.37 -23.74 -7.46
C ARG A 145 -4.83 -25.15 -7.12
N ALA A 146 -4.57 -25.61 -5.90
CA ALA A 146 -4.98 -26.93 -5.41
C ALA A 146 -6.32 -26.88 -4.65
N GLU A 147 -6.75 -25.69 -4.25
CA GLU A 147 -8.08 -25.36 -3.70
C GLU A 147 -9.16 -25.26 -4.80
#